data_AF-A0A917HCC5-F1
#
_entry.id   AF-A0A917HCC5-F1
#
_cell.length_a   1.000
_cell.length_b   1.000
_cell.length_c   1.000
_cell.angle_alpha   90.00
_cell.angle_beta   90.00
_cell.angle_gamma   90.00
#
_symmetry.space_group_name_H-M   'P 1'
#
loop_
_entity.id
_entity.type
_entity.pdbx_description
1 polymer ?
#
loop_
_entity_poly.entity_id
_entity_poly.type
_entity_poly.pdbx_seq_one_letter_code
_entity_poly.pdbx_strand_id
1 'polypeptide(L)'
;MDELRFCDLKAPMDPEFNPKTTYEDASSTILDVLQVMGPEYTEIMKKGVTERWVDLADNVGKSTGAFCSSPYGVHPYILITWTDTMRGAFVLAHELGHAGHFYLAGKNQSLVNTRPSTYFVEAPSTLNELLLANHLIEKTDNKRMKRWVISQLLGTYYHNFVTHLLEGEFQRRVYELAEAGTPLTANVLSEQKREALENFWGDTVVFDEGAGLTWMRQPHYYMGLYPYTYSAGLTVSTAVAQKIQEEGKTAVDRWLSVLKAGGTMKPLDLIKQAGVDMSKPDAIKTAVAYVGRLVDELEKSYD
;
A
#
# COMPACT_ATOMS: atom_id res chain seq x y z
N MET A 1 29.24 -6.75 7.78
CA MET A 1 28.69 -5.43 8.13
C MET A 1 28.63 -5.41 9.64
N ASP A 2 29.30 -4.45 10.27
CA ASP A 2 29.60 -4.51 11.70
C ASP A 2 28.51 -3.86 12.57
N GLU A 3 27.70 -2.97 11.99
CA GLU A 3 26.54 -2.31 12.59
C GLU A 3 25.49 -2.01 11.52
N LEU A 4 24.19 -2.01 11.87
CA LEU A 4 23.08 -1.62 11.01
C LEU A 4 22.64 -0.20 11.35
N ARG A 5 22.83 0.77 10.45
CA ARG A 5 22.44 2.16 10.67
C ARG A 5 21.06 2.45 10.10
N PHE A 6 20.41 3.50 10.59
CA PHE A 6 19.09 3.91 10.11
C PHE A 6 19.03 4.16 8.58
N CYS A 7 20.14 4.63 7.98
CA CYS A 7 20.24 4.82 6.53
C CYS A 7 20.26 3.51 5.72
N ASP A 8 20.67 2.40 6.35
CA ASP A 8 20.83 1.11 5.67
C ASP A 8 19.50 0.35 5.55
N LEU A 9 18.50 0.69 6.37
CA LEU A 9 17.20 0.00 6.42
C LEU A 9 16.43 0.01 5.08
N LYS A 10 16.78 0.93 4.17
CA LYS A 10 16.19 1.05 2.83
C LYS A 10 17.18 0.76 1.71
N ALA A 11 18.38 0.28 2.03
CA ALA A 11 19.37 -0.08 1.02
C ALA A 11 18.83 -1.25 0.16
N PRO A 12 18.91 -1.14 -1.18
CA PRO A 12 18.51 -2.25 -2.05
C PRO A 12 19.48 -3.43 -1.90
N MET A 13 18.94 -4.64 -1.80
CA MET A 13 19.76 -5.87 -1.75
C MET A 13 20.39 -6.21 -3.11
N ASP A 14 19.74 -5.82 -4.22
CA ASP A 14 20.24 -6.02 -5.59
C ASP A 14 20.07 -4.72 -6.39
N PRO A 15 20.95 -3.71 -6.17
CA PRO A 15 20.84 -2.39 -6.81
C PRO A 15 20.96 -2.42 -8.34
N GLU A 16 21.56 -3.48 -8.89
CA GLU A 16 21.79 -3.60 -10.33
C GLU A 16 20.58 -4.21 -11.07
N PHE A 17 19.60 -4.74 -10.34
CA PHE A 17 18.44 -5.39 -10.95
C PHE A 17 17.19 -4.52 -10.92
N ASN A 18 16.93 -3.88 -12.06
CA ASN A 18 15.71 -3.11 -12.31
C ASN A 18 14.99 -3.67 -13.56
N PRO A 19 14.07 -4.63 -13.40
CA PRO A 19 13.36 -5.24 -14.53
C PRO A 19 12.62 -4.17 -15.34
N LYS A 20 12.83 -4.18 -16.66
CA LYS A 20 12.15 -3.25 -17.58
C LYS A 20 10.80 -3.81 -18.00
N THR A 21 9.84 -2.93 -18.23
CA THR A 21 8.56 -3.24 -18.87
C THR A 21 8.02 -1.97 -19.50
N THR A 22 7.40 -2.08 -20.67
CA THR A 22 6.68 -0.96 -21.28
C THR A 22 5.36 -0.71 -20.54
N TYR A 23 4.75 0.46 -20.73
CA TYR A 23 3.41 0.74 -20.20
C TYR A 23 2.37 -0.24 -20.77
N GLU A 24 2.50 -0.60 -22.05
CA GLU A 24 1.62 -1.53 -22.75
C GLU A 24 1.74 -2.95 -22.17
N ASP A 25 2.97 -3.45 -21.99
CA ASP A 25 3.22 -4.78 -21.43
C ASP A 25 2.78 -4.87 -19.96
N ALA A 26 3.04 -3.80 -19.18
CA ALA A 26 2.59 -3.70 -17.80
C ALA A 26 1.06 -3.68 -17.72
N SER A 27 0.40 -2.87 -18.54
CA SER A 27 -1.05 -2.78 -18.62
C SER A 27 -1.67 -4.13 -19.01
N SER A 28 -1.09 -4.81 -20.01
CA SER A 28 -1.58 -6.13 -20.43
C SER A 28 -1.43 -7.16 -19.31
N THR A 29 -0.31 -7.16 -18.59
CA THR A 29 -0.07 -8.06 -17.46
C THR A 29 -1.06 -7.79 -16.33
N ILE A 30 -1.26 -6.52 -15.96
CA ILE A 30 -2.23 -6.12 -14.93
C ILE A 30 -3.65 -6.55 -15.33
N LEU A 31 -4.06 -6.36 -16.59
CA LEU A 31 -5.38 -6.78 -17.05
C LEU A 31 -5.56 -8.31 -17.00
N ASP A 32 -4.52 -9.10 -17.32
CA ASP A 32 -4.54 -10.56 -17.19
C ASP A 32 -4.75 -10.97 -15.72
N VAL A 33 -3.99 -10.37 -14.80
CA VAL A 33 -4.12 -10.58 -13.35
C VAL A 33 -5.53 -10.28 -12.87
N LEU A 34 -6.11 -9.16 -13.30
CA LEU A 34 -7.39 -8.67 -12.79
C LEU A 34 -8.60 -9.42 -13.37
N GLN A 35 -8.41 -10.37 -14.29
CA GLN A 35 -9.49 -11.26 -14.75
C GLN A 35 -10.14 -12.04 -13.60
N VAL A 36 -9.39 -12.35 -12.53
CA VAL A 36 -9.92 -13.01 -11.33
C VAL A 36 -11.05 -12.20 -10.68
N MET A 37 -11.06 -10.88 -10.87
CA MET A 37 -12.07 -9.95 -10.35
C MET A 37 -13.35 -9.93 -11.20
N GLY A 38 -13.41 -10.72 -12.28
CA GLY A 38 -14.56 -10.85 -13.15
C GLY A 38 -14.69 -9.75 -14.21
N PRO A 39 -15.66 -9.92 -15.14
CA PRO A 39 -15.73 -9.12 -16.37
C PRO A 39 -16.07 -7.66 -16.12
N GLU A 40 -16.93 -7.33 -15.15
CA GLU A 40 -17.26 -5.93 -14.85
C GLU A 40 -16.02 -5.14 -14.42
N TYR A 41 -15.25 -5.69 -13.47
CA TYR A 41 -14.04 -5.01 -12.97
C TYR A 41 -12.97 -4.92 -14.05
N THR A 42 -12.73 -6.01 -14.78
CA THR A 42 -11.71 -6.06 -15.84
C THR A 42 -12.00 -5.06 -16.96
N GLU A 43 -13.26 -4.90 -17.38
CA GLU A 43 -13.64 -3.92 -18.40
C GLU A 43 -13.45 -2.47 -17.90
N ILE A 44 -13.69 -2.18 -16.61
CA ILE A 44 -13.40 -0.87 -16.04
C ILE A 44 -11.89 -0.59 -16.08
N MET A 45 -11.06 -1.56 -15.68
CA MET A 45 -9.61 -1.43 -15.66
C MET A 45 -9.03 -1.28 -17.07
N LYS A 46 -9.61 -1.99 -18.05
CA LYS A 46 -9.26 -1.85 -19.46
C LYS A 46 -9.46 -0.41 -19.93
N LYS A 47 -10.62 0.19 -19.64
CA LYS A 47 -10.85 1.62 -19.91
C LYS A 47 -9.83 2.51 -19.20
N GLY A 48 -9.52 2.20 -17.94
CA GLY A 48 -8.49 2.91 -17.16
C GLY A 48 -7.17 3.05 -17.92
N VAL A 49 -6.69 1.96 -18.50
CA VAL A 49 -5.40 1.97 -19.19
C VAL A 49 -5.47 2.42 -20.66
N THR A 50 -6.63 2.31 -21.33
CA THR A 50 -6.77 2.64 -22.76
C THR A 50 -7.44 3.99 -23.07
N GLU A 51 -8.25 4.54 -22.17
CA GLU A 51 -9.06 5.75 -22.40
C GLU A 51 -8.48 7.01 -21.74
N ARG A 52 -7.15 7.10 -21.63
CA ARG A 52 -6.41 8.26 -21.10
C ARG A 52 -6.80 8.68 -19.66
N TRP A 53 -7.12 7.72 -18.79
CA TRP A 53 -7.27 8.02 -17.37
C TRP A 53 -5.90 8.26 -16.71
N VAL A 54 -4.85 7.69 -17.29
CA VAL A 54 -3.47 7.79 -16.79
C VAL A 54 -2.71 8.91 -17.50
N ASP A 55 -2.21 9.88 -16.74
CA ASP A 55 -1.25 10.88 -17.21
C ASP A 55 0.18 10.41 -16.94
N LEU A 56 0.87 9.95 -17.99
CA LEU A 56 2.13 9.20 -17.92
C LEU A 56 3.40 10.06 -17.95
N ALA A 57 3.36 11.16 -18.70
CA ALA A 57 4.57 11.86 -19.12
C ALA A 57 5.21 12.62 -17.95
N ASP A 58 6.54 12.59 -17.87
CA ASP A 58 7.30 13.54 -17.05
C ASP A 58 7.26 14.93 -17.70
N ASN A 59 7.10 15.98 -16.90
CA ASN A 59 7.11 17.35 -17.40
C ASN A 59 7.45 18.37 -16.30
N VAL A 60 7.91 19.54 -16.72
CA VAL A 60 8.32 20.62 -15.81
C VAL A 60 7.11 21.11 -15.00
N GLY A 61 7.21 20.98 -13.68
CA GLY A 61 6.16 21.40 -12.74
C GLY A 61 5.12 20.32 -12.42
N LYS A 62 5.26 19.10 -12.95
CA LYS A 62 4.43 17.96 -12.55
C LYS A 62 4.68 17.61 -11.09
N SER A 63 3.61 17.23 -10.38
CA SER A 63 3.71 16.69 -9.03
C SER A 63 4.56 15.42 -9.02
N THR A 64 5.38 15.24 -8.00
CA THR A 64 6.15 14.00 -7.79
C THR A 64 5.24 12.88 -7.29
N GLY A 65 5.66 11.63 -7.50
CA GLY A 65 4.96 10.44 -7.01
C GLY A 65 3.86 9.96 -7.96
N ALA A 66 2.91 9.23 -7.41
CA ALA A 66 1.70 8.79 -8.10
C ALA A 66 0.50 8.95 -7.17
N PHE A 67 -0.68 9.16 -7.76
CA PHE A 67 -1.95 9.16 -7.03
C PHE A 67 -3.13 8.98 -7.98
N CYS A 68 -4.27 8.59 -7.39
CA CYS A 68 -5.55 8.50 -8.06
C CYS A 68 -6.52 9.55 -7.50
N SER A 69 -7.04 10.40 -8.38
CA SER A 69 -8.14 11.33 -8.08
C SER A 69 -9.43 10.79 -8.67
N SER A 70 -10.51 10.78 -7.87
CA SER A 70 -11.79 10.19 -8.28
C SER A 70 -12.95 11.15 -8.02
N PRO A 71 -13.12 12.18 -8.88
CA PRO A 71 -14.30 13.04 -8.83
C PRO A 71 -15.57 12.25 -9.15
N TYR A 72 -16.63 12.48 -8.39
CA TYR A 72 -17.89 11.77 -8.56
C TYR A 72 -18.56 12.10 -9.90
N GLY A 73 -19.20 11.11 -10.50
CA GLY A 73 -19.97 11.25 -11.74
C GLY A 73 -19.13 11.22 -13.02
N VAL A 74 -17.79 11.13 -12.91
CA VAL A 74 -16.87 10.92 -14.03
C VAL A 74 -15.90 9.80 -13.69
N HIS A 75 -15.06 9.41 -14.65
CA HIS A 75 -14.03 8.41 -14.41
C HIS A 75 -12.89 8.96 -13.53
N PRO A 76 -12.17 8.09 -12.80
CA PRO A 76 -10.93 8.44 -12.11
C PRO A 76 -9.84 8.96 -13.06
N TYR A 77 -8.89 9.69 -12.47
CA TYR A 77 -7.66 10.16 -13.10
C TYR A 77 -6.47 9.68 -12.28
N ILE A 78 -5.49 9.09 -12.94
CA ILE A 78 -4.26 8.59 -12.33
C ILE A 78 -3.11 9.46 -12.82
N LEU A 79 -2.35 10.02 -11.87
CA LEU A 79 -1.09 10.67 -12.15
C LEU A 79 0.05 9.70 -11.84
N ILE A 80 0.96 9.50 -12.79
CA ILE A 80 2.18 8.72 -12.59
C ILE A 80 3.30 9.32 -13.45
N THR A 81 4.54 9.23 -12.99
CA THR A 81 5.71 9.45 -13.85
C THR A 81 6.24 8.09 -14.30
N TRP A 82 5.90 7.71 -15.54
CA TRP A 82 6.26 6.40 -16.08
C TRP A 82 7.73 6.36 -16.54
N THR A 83 8.45 5.31 -16.18
CA THR A 83 9.91 5.17 -16.44
C THR A 83 10.31 3.82 -17.05
N ASP A 84 9.36 3.07 -17.62
CA ASP A 84 9.55 1.74 -18.22
C ASP A 84 10.20 0.70 -17.29
N THR A 85 9.75 0.68 -16.03
CA THR A 85 10.22 -0.24 -14.99
C THR A 85 9.09 -1.07 -14.42
N MET A 86 9.39 -2.29 -13.98
CA MET A 86 8.41 -3.15 -13.32
C MET A 86 7.95 -2.55 -11.99
N ARG A 87 8.79 -1.72 -11.34
CA ARG A 87 8.34 -0.90 -10.20
C ARG A 87 7.18 0.02 -10.61
N GLY A 88 7.27 0.63 -11.79
CA GLY A 88 6.17 1.41 -12.37
C GLY A 88 4.89 0.59 -12.54
N ALA A 89 4.98 -0.68 -12.93
CA ALA A 89 3.81 -1.56 -13.04
C ALA A 89 3.12 -1.79 -11.68
N PHE A 90 3.87 -1.97 -10.60
CA PHE A 90 3.29 -2.06 -9.24
C PHE A 90 2.58 -0.77 -8.83
N VAL A 91 3.20 0.39 -9.11
CA VAL A 91 2.58 1.70 -8.82
C VAL A 91 1.30 1.88 -9.66
N LEU A 92 1.31 1.51 -10.94
CA LEU A 92 0.11 1.56 -11.77
C LEU A 92 -0.99 0.62 -11.25
N ALA A 93 -0.65 -0.60 -10.83
CA ALA A 93 -1.60 -1.55 -10.26
C ALA A 93 -2.24 -1.01 -8.97
N HIS A 94 -1.43 -0.35 -8.12
CA HIS A 94 -1.88 0.34 -6.91
C HIS A 94 -2.93 1.41 -7.25
N GLU A 95 -2.60 2.34 -8.14
CA GLU A 95 -3.52 3.43 -8.51
C GLU A 95 -4.78 2.94 -9.23
N LEU A 96 -4.67 1.89 -10.04
CA LEU A 96 -5.81 1.22 -10.64
C LEU A 96 -6.74 0.59 -9.60
N GLY A 97 -6.22 0.14 -8.45
CA GLY A 97 -7.07 -0.37 -7.36
C GLY A 97 -7.91 0.72 -6.73
N HIS A 98 -7.34 1.91 -6.52
CA HIS A 98 -8.13 3.09 -6.12
C HIS A 98 -9.14 3.47 -7.20
N ALA A 99 -8.72 3.50 -8.47
CA ALA A 99 -9.62 3.82 -9.58
C ALA A 99 -10.80 2.84 -9.66
N GLY A 100 -10.54 1.54 -9.55
CA GLY A 100 -11.57 0.50 -9.58
C GLY A 100 -12.55 0.63 -8.42
N HIS A 101 -12.04 0.88 -7.22
CA HIS A 101 -12.86 1.13 -6.04
C HIS A 101 -13.79 2.33 -6.23
N PHE A 102 -13.23 3.51 -6.53
CA PHE A 102 -14.04 4.73 -6.58
C PHE A 102 -14.91 4.82 -7.83
N TYR A 103 -14.54 4.17 -8.94
CA TYR A 103 -15.42 4.01 -10.08
C TYR A 103 -16.66 3.17 -9.73
N LEU A 104 -16.46 2.02 -9.07
CA LEU A 104 -17.56 1.16 -8.64
C LEU A 104 -18.45 1.85 -7.60
N ALA A 105 -17.84 2.49 -6.59
CA ALA A 105 -18.59 3.24 -5.59
C ALA A 105 -19.40 4.37 -6.24
N GLY A 106 -18.78 5.19 -7.11
CA GLY A 106 -19.45 6.31 -7.79
C GLY A 106 -20.57 5.89 -8.73
N LYS A 107 -20.51 4.68 -9.32
CA LYS A 107 -21.56 4.11 -10.17
C LYS A 107 -22.76 3.57 -9.37
N ASN A 108 -22.55 3.15 -8.12
CA ASN A 108 -23.55 2.43 -7.32
C ASN A 108 -24.08 3.23 -6.12
N GLN A 109 -23.42 4.33 -5.76
CA GLN A 109 -23.76 5.15 -4.60
C GLN A 109 -23.97 6.61 -4.99
N SER A 110 -24.60 7.37 -4.09
CA SER A 110 -24.67 8.82 -4.22
C SER A 110 -23.31 9.47 -3.93
N LEU A 111 -23.17 10.75 -4.31
CA LEU A 111 -21.98 11.56 -4.05
C LEU A 111 -21.50 11.47 -2.59
N VAL A 112 -22.43 11.54 -1.64
CA VAL A 112 -22.12 11.53 -0.20
C VAL A 112 -21.74 10.15 0.34
N ASN A 113 -22.07 9.08 -0.39
CA ASN A 113 -21.82 7.70 0.00
C ASN A 113 -20.66 7.06 -0.78
N THR A 114 -19.93 7.82 -1.60
CA THR A 114 -18.88 7.26 -2.46
C THR A 114 -17.61 6.94 -1.67
N ARG A 115 -17.24 7.77 -0.69
CA ARG A 115 -15.95 7.64 0.01
C ARG A 115 -16.12 6.86 1.32
N PRO A 116 -15.46 5.70 1.48
CA PRO A 116 -15.40 5.03 2.77
C PRO A 116 -14.49 5.78 3.74
N SER A 117 -14.50 5.30 4.98
CA SER A 117 -13.50 5.67 5.98
C SER A 117 -12.09 5.44 5.41
N THR A 118 -11.18 6.36 5.73
CA THR A 118 -9.76 6.26 5.37
C THR A 118 -9.14 4.96 5.89
N TYR A 119 -9.67 4.36 6.97
CA TYR A 119 -9.24 3.06 7.50
C TYR A 119 -9.30 1.90 6.48
N PHE A 120 -10.11 2.02 5.42
CA PHE A 120 -10.25 1.02 4.36
C PHE A 120 -9.59 1.43 3.03
N VAL A 121 -9.25 2.72 2.85
CA VAL A 121 -9.03 3.30 1.51
C VAL A 121 -7.87 2.67 0.73
N GLU A 122 -6.86 2.18 1.44
CA GLU A 122 -5.64 1.55 0.90
C GLU A 122 -5.80 0.05 0.63
N ALA A 123 -6.90 -0.58 1.07
CA ALA A 123 -7.09 -2.01 0.86
C ALA A 123 -7.23 -2.38 -0.64
N PRO A 124 -7.95 -1.63 -1.50
CA PRO A 124 -8.08 -1.98 -2.92
C PRO A 124 -6.83 -1.79 -3.76
N SER A 125 -6.07 -0.72 -3.51
CA SER A 125 -4.81 -0.48 -4.20
C SER A 125 -3.79 -1.58 -3.89
N THR A 126 -3.67 -1.93 -2.61
CA THR A 126 -2.70 -2.94 -2.16
C THR A 126 -3.12 -4.37 -2.50
N LEU A 127 -4.43 -4.65 -2.60
CA LEU A 127 -4.89 -5.93 -3.13
C LEU A 127 -4.45 -6.14 -4.58
N ASN A 128 -4.55 -5.12 -5.43
CA ASN A 128 -4.08 -5.20 -6.81
C ASN A 128 -2.56 -5.47 -6.89
N GLU A 129 -1.75 -4.82 -6.03
CA GLU A 129 -0.31 -5.12 -5.93
C GLU A 129 -0.05 -6.58 -5.56
N LEU A 130 -0.77 -7.12 -4.56
CA LEU A 130 -0.61 -8.51 -4.13
C LEU A 130 -0.98 -9.50 -5.23
N LEU A 131 -2.09 -9.24 -5.94
CA LEU A 131 -2.49 -10.06 -7.09
C LEU A 131 -1.42 -10.05 -8.19
N LEU A 132 -0.85 -8.87 -8.50
CA LEU A 132 0.24 -8.75 -9.47
C LEU A 132 1.49 -9.49 -9.02
N ALA A 133 1.91 -9.34 -7.75
CA ALA A 133 3.08 -10.02 -7.23
C ALA A 133 2.95 -11.54 -7.27
N ASN A 134 1.81 -12.07 -6.81
CA ASN A 134 1.54 -13.51 -6.82
C ASN A 134 1.63 -14.05 -8.24
N HIS A 135 1.02 -13.36 -9.19
CA HIS A 135 1.08 -13.73 -10.60
C HIS A 135 2.50 -13.75 -11.18
N LEU A 136 3.31 -12.72 -10.86
CA LEU A 136 4.70 -12.66 -11.31
C LEU A 136 5.57 -13.78 -10.70
N ILE A 137 5.35 -14.10 -9.42
CA ILE A 137 6.05 -15.19 -8.72
C ILE A 137 5.67 -16.56 -9.31
N GLU A 138 4.39 -16.78 -9.60
CA GLU A 138 3.87 -18.03 -10.16
C GLU A 138 4.33 -18.27 -11.61
N LYS A 139 4.43 -17.23 -12.44
CA LYS A 139 4.77 -17.34 -13.87
C LYS A 139 6.27 -17.31 -14.17
N THR A 140 7.14 -16.98 -13.23
CA THR A 140 8.58 -16.89 -13.48
C THR A 140 9.33 -18.10 -12.92
N ASP A 141 10.32 -18.61 -13.66
CA ASP A 141 11.32 -19.56 -13.14
C ASP A 141 12.63 -18.87 -12.74
N ASN A 142 12.74 -17.56 -13.02
CA ASN A 142 13.94 -16.80 -12.72
C ASN A 142 14.02 -16.47 -11.22
N LYS A 143 14.94 -17.12 -10.51
CA LYS A 143 15.20 -16.89 -9.08
C LYS A 143 15.46 -15.41 -8.74
N ARG A 144 16.24 -14.69 -9.58
CA ARG A 144 16.53 -13.26 -9.38
C ARG A 144 15.27 -12.40 -9.51
N MET A 145 14.37 -12.75 -10.44
CA MET A 145 13.06 -12.10 -10.57
C MET A 145 12.16 -12.38 -9.36
N LYS A 146 12.09 -13.63 -8.88
CA LYS A 146 11.34 -13.95 -7.66
C LYS A 146 11.84 -13.14 -6.46
N ARG A 147 13.16 -13.10 -6.25
CA ARG A 147 13.78 -12.26 -5.20
C ARG A 147 13.39 -10.81 -5.32
N TRP A 148 13.41 -10.27 -6.52
CA TRP A 148 13.04 -8.88 -6.77
C TRP A 148 11.57 -8.62 -6.41
N VAL A 149 10.63 -9.49 -6.83
CA VAL A 149 9.20 -9.35 -6.51
C VAL A 149 8.96 -9.46 -4.99
N ILE A 150 9.57 -10.44 -4.32
CA ILE A 150 9.49 -10.58 -2.87
C ILE A 150 10.06 -9.34 -2.17
N SER A 151 11.18 -8.80 -2.66
CA SER A 151 11.76 -7.56 -2.14
C SER A 151 10.85 -6.34 -2.33
N GLN A 152 10.10 -6.28 -3.44
CA GLN A 152 9.09 -5.22 -3.64
C GLN A 152 7.96 -5.35 -2.61
N LEU A 153 7.44 -6.56 -2.40
CA LEU A 153 6.42 -6.82 -1.39
C LEU A 153 6.91 -6.45 0.01
N LEU A 154 8.09 -6.92 0.41
CA LEU A 154 8.69 -6.57 1.69
C LEU A 154 8.90 -5.07 1.83
N GLY A 155 9.27 -4.36 0.76
CA GLY A 155 9.33 -2.90 0.74
C GLY A 155 7.96 -2.24 1.01
N THR A 156 6.90 -2.74 0.38
CA THR A 156 5.51 -2.28 0.61
C THR A 156 5.08 -2.55 2.07
N TYR A 157 5.33 -3.73 2.62
CA TYR A 157 5.03 -4.02 4.03
C TYR A 157 5.89 -3.23 4.99
N TYR A 158 7.18 -3.04 4.72
CA TYR A 158 8.05 -2.23 5.56
C TYR A 158 7.58 -0.77 5.60
N HIS A 159 7.19 -0.21 4.45
CA HIS A 159 6.63 1.13 4.42
C HIS A 159 5.33 1.23 5.24
N ASN A 160 4.42 0.28 5.05
CA ASN A 160 3.07 0.41 5.56
C ASN A 160 2.84 -0.15 6.97
N PHE A 161 3.58 -1.19 7.39
CA PHE A 161 3.49 -1.79 8.73
C PHE A 161 4.52 -1.24 9.70
N VAL A 162 5.68 -0.78 9.21
CA VAL A 162 6.74 -0.27 10.07
C VAL A 162 6.78 1.26 10.01
N THR A 163 7.03 1.83 8.82
CA THR A 163 7.21 3.29 8.71
C THR A 163 5.94 4.04 9.13
N HIS A 164 4.79 3.71 8.56
CA HIS A 164 3.53 4.38 8.88
C HIS A 164 2.98 4.07 10.29
N LEU A 165 3.28 2.90 10.85
CA LEU A 165 2.94 2.59 12.24
C LEU A 165 3.73 3.49 13.20
N LEU A 166 5.03 3.67 12.95
CA LEU A 166 5.90 4.54 13.75
C LEU A 166 5.55 6.02 13.58
N GLU A 167 5.02 6.40 12.43
CA GLU A 167 4.43 7.72 12.22
C GLU A 167 3.18 7.93 13.08
N GLY A 168 2.29 6.93 13.16
CA GLY A 168 1.14 6.96 14.06
C GLY A 168 1.54 7.02 15.53
N GLU A 169 2.54 6.22 15.94
CA GLU A 169 3.07 6.25 17.31
C GLU A 169 3.70 7.61 17.65
N PHE A 170 4.46 8.20 16.73
CA PHE A 170 5.00 9.54 16.90
C PHE A 170 3.88 10.58 17.08
N GLN A 171 2.83 10.55 16.25
CA GLN A 171 1.71 11.48 16.39
C GLN A 171 0.98 11.31 17.72
N ARG A 172 0.79 10.07 18.19
CA ARG A 172 0.17 9.80 19.50
C ARG A 172 0.97 10.46 20.63
N ARG A 173 2.30 10.29 20.63
CA ARG A 173 3.20 10.94 21.60
C ARG A 173 3.09 12.47 21.56
N VAL A 174 3.09 13.04 20.35
CA VAL A 174 2.96 14.49 20.17
C VAL A 174 1.62 15.02 20.69
N TYR A 175 0.52 14.30 20.46
CA TYR A 175 -0.80 14.67 20.97
C TYR A 175 -0.87 14.57 22.49
N GLU A 176 -0.35 13.50 23.09
CA GLU A 176 -0.29 13.36 24.55
C GLU A 176 0.47 14.52 25.21
N LEU A 177 1.60 14.94 24.62
CA LEU A 177 2.36 16.10 25.07
C LEU A 177 1.59 17.41 24.94
N ALA A 178 0.90 17.61 23.80
CA ALA A 178 0.09 18.80 23.55
C ALA A 178 -1.09 18.89 24.53
N GLU A 179 -1.78 17.78 24.77
CA GLU A 179 -2.90 17.67 25.73
C GLU A 179 -2.44 17.94 27.17
N ALA A 180 -1.21 17.55 27.50
CA ALA A 180 -0.58 17.88 28.78
C ALA A 180 -0.08 19.34 28.88
N GLY A 181 -0.24 20.16 27.83
CA GLY A 181 0.20 21.54 27.79
C GLY A 181 1.71 21.73 27.59
N THR A 182 2.42 20.70 27.12
CA THR A 182 3.86 20.77 26.85
C THR A 182 4.12 21.56 25.56
N PRO A 183 5.00 22.58 25.56
CA PRO A 183 5.38 23.29 24.35
C PRO A 183 6.07 22.37 23.33
N LEU A 184 5.48 22.23 22.14
CA LEU A 184 6.01 21.41 21.04
C LEU A 184 7.12 22.15 20.28
N THR A 185 8.31 22.20 20.85
CA THR A 185 9.50 22.76 20.18
C THR A 185 10.15 21.74 19.24
N ALA A 186 11.00 22.19 18.31
CA ALA A 186 11.71 21.30 17.40
C ALA A 186 12.56 20.24 18.12
N ASN A 187 13.14 20.58 19.29
CA ASN A 187 13.90 19.64 20.10
C ASN A 187 13.00 18.54 20.67
N VAL A 188 11.84 18.90 21.24
CA VAL A 188 10.85 17.96 21.77
C VAL A 188 10.39 17.00 20.67
N LEU A 189 10.05 17.53 19.48
CA LEU A 189 9.60 16.69 18.36
C LEU A 189 10.71 15.76 17.85
N SER A 190 11.94 16.23 17.78
CA SER A 190 13.07 15.41 17.31
C SER A 190 13.44 14.32 18.32
N GLU A 191 13.35 14.62 19.61
CA GLU A 191 13.52 13.65 20.70
C GLU A 191 12.44 12.57 20.65
N GLN A 192 11.16 12.96 20.58
CA GLN A 192 10.05 12.01 20.49
C GLN A 192 10.13 11.14 19.23
N LYS A 193 10.60 11.70 18.11
CA LYS A 193 10.83 10.93 16.89
C LYS A 193 11.93 9.90 17.12
N ARG A 194 13.09 10.30 17.65
CA ARG A 194 14.21 9.39 17.93
C ARG A 194 13.79 8.28 18.89
N GLU A 195 13.13 8.61 19.99
CA GLU A 195 12.63 7.63 20.96
C GLU A 195 11.65 6.64 20.35
N ALA A 196 10.75 7.09 19.46
CA ALA A 196 9.83 6.18 18.78
C ALA A 196 10.58 5.16 17.90
N LEU A 197 11.66 5.57 17.23
CA LEU A 197 12.50 4.66 16.45
C LEU A 197 13.28 3.71 17.38
N GLU A 198 13.94 4.23 18.40
CA GLU A 198 14.74 3.43 19.36
C GLU A 198 13.90 2.38 20.09
N ASN A 199 12.68 2.74 20.50
CA ASN A 199 11.76 1.80 21.15
C ASN A 199 11.33 0.64 20.24
N PHE A 200 11.32 0.84 18.93
CA PHE A 200 10.89 -0.19 17.98
C PHE A 200 12.02 -1.14 17.57
N TRP A 201 13.20 -0.60 17.26
CA TRP A 201 14.34 -1.42 16.80
C TRP A 201 15.27 -1.88 17.92
N GLY A 202 15.20 -1.27 19.11
CA GLY A 202 16.12 -1.54 20.22
C GLY A 202 17.57 -1.40 19.78
N ASP A 203 18.41 -2.35 20.20
CA ASP A 203 19.85 -2.34 19.91
C ASP A 203 20.19 -2.85 18.49
N THR A 204 19.17 -3.20 17.68
CA THR A 204 19.39 -3.74 16.32
C THR A 204 19.84 -2.66 15.34
N VAL A 205 19.39 -1.42 15.53
CA VAL A 205 19.66 -0.30 14.62
C VAL A 205 20.31 0.84 15.37
N VAL A 206 21.40 1.37 14.81
CA VAL A 206 22.08 2.56 15.30
C VAL A 206 21.45 3.81 14.69
N PHE A 207 20.98 4.72 15.55
CA PHE A 207 20.36 5.98 15.15
C PHE A 207 21.34 7.15 15.33
N ASP A 208 21.45 7.98 14.31
CA ASP A 208 22.14 9.27 14.39
C ASP A 208 21.15 10.41 14.68
N GLU A 209 21.67 11.61 14.89
CA GLU A 209 20.86 12.81 15.11
C GLU A 209 19.90 13.08 13.94
N GLY A 210 20.31 12.75 12.70
CA GLY A 210 19.52 12.93 11.50
C GLY A 210 18.25 12.07 11.48
N ALA A 211 18.26 10.89 12.10
CA ALA A 211 17.09 10.03 12.23
C ALA A 211 15.95 10.74 12.99
N GLY A 212 16.29 11.49 14.04
CA GLY A 212 15.35 12.31 14.82
C GLY A 212 14.71 13.43 14.01
N LEU A 213 15.38 13.96 12.98
CA LEU A 213 14.88 15.07 12.15
C LEU A 213 13.90 14.63 11.05
N THR A 214 13.71 13.32 10.86
CA THR A 214 12.87 12.81 9.77
C THR A 214 11.40 13.20 9.89
N TRP A 215 10.92 13.61 11.08
CA TRP A 215 9.55 14.06 11.24
C TRP A 215 9.21 15.28 10.37
N MET A 216 10.20 16.10 10.03
CA MET A 216 10.01 17.34 9.26
C MET A 216 9.59 17.09 7.80
N ARG A 217 9.74 15.85 7.30
CA ARG A 217 9.56 15.52 5.87
C ARG A 217 8.19 14.92 5.55
N GLN A 218 7.40 14.58 6.57
CA GLN A 218 6.19 13.77 6.38
C GLN A 218 4.93 14.64 6.32
N PRO A 219 4.37 14.92 5.12
CA PRO A 219 3.13 15.70 4.98
C PRO A 219 1.93 15.05 5.66
N HIS A 220 1.89 13.72 5.83
CA HIS A 220 0.75 13.05 6.44
C HIS A 220 0.48 13.46 7.89
N TYR A 221 1.46 14.05 8.59
CA TYR A 221 1.24 14.56 9.94
C TYR A 221 0.22 15.69 10.02
N TYR A 222 0.00 16.40 8.91
CA TYR A 222 -1.00 17.46 8.80
C TYR A 222 -2.40 16.93 8.43
N MET A 223 -2.57 15.60 8.34
CA MET A 223 -3.83 14.92 8.01
C MET A 223 -4.43 14.17 9.20
N GLY A 224 -4.02 14.51 10.43
CA GLY A 224 -4.39 13.76 11.64
C GLY A 224 -3.74 12.38 11.66
N LEU A 225 -4.37 11.41 12.33
CA LEU A 225 -3.90 10.01 12.37
C LEU A 225 -4.14 9.29 11.02
N TYR A 226 -3.71 9.84 9.89
CA TYR A 226 -3.82 9.14 8.61
C TYR A 226 -2.85 7.94 8.49
N PRO A 227 -1.58 8.00 8.91
CA PRO A 227 -0.60 6.93 8.65
C PRO A 227 -1.05 5.51 9.02
N TYR A 228 -1.74 5.31 10.15
CA TYR A 228 -2.14 3.95 10.56
C TYR A 228 -3.14 3.27 9.59
N THR A 229 -3.80 4.04 8.71
CA THR A 229 -4.73 3.47 7.73
C THR A 229 -4.04 2.60 6.70
N TYR A 230 -2.74 2.85 6.41
CA TYR A 230 -1.95 1.98 5.54
C TYR A 230 -1.78 0.59 6.14
N SER A 231 -1.45 0.49 7.44
CA SER A 231 -1.32 -0.81 8.11
C SER A 231 -2.66 -1.55 8.15
N ALA A 232 -3.77 -0.84 8.35
CA ALA A 232 -5.10 -1.41 8.31
C ALA A 232 -5.47 -1.92 6.91
N GLY A 233 -5.28 -1.08 5.88
CA GLY A 233 -5.57 -1.42 4.49
C GLY A 233 -4.81 -2.66 4.02
N LEU A 234 -3.51 -2.73 4.31
CA LEU A 234 -2.68 -3.89 3.96
C LEU A 234 -3.09 -5.16 4.71
N THR A 235 -3.48 -5.03 5.98
CA THR A 235 -3.99 -6.18 6.74
C THR A 235 -5.22 -6.77 6.06
N VAL A 236 -6.16 -5.90 5.65
CA VAL A 236 -7.38 -6.31 4.95
C VAL A 236 -7.05 -6.91 3.59
N SER A 237 -6.22 -6.25 2.78
CA SER A 237 -5.89 -6.73 1.43
C SER A 237 -5.13 -8.05 1.46
N THR A 238 -4.23 -8.25 2.42
CA THR A 238 -3.51 -9.53 2.61
C THR A 238 -4.48 -10.67 2.92
N ALA A 239 -5.40 -10.45 3.85
CA ALA A 239 -6.41 -11.45 4.21
C ALA A 239 -7.38 -11.73 3.05
N VAL A 240 -7.79 -10.70 2.32
CA VAL A 240 -8.67 -10.84 1.15
C VAL A 240 -7.95 -11.56 0.00
N ALA A 241 -6.68 -11.27 -0.26
CA ALA A 241 -5.90 -11.96 -1.29
C ALA A 241 -5.83 -13.47 -1.03
N GLN A 242 -5.57 -13.88 0.23
CA GLN A 242 -5.59 -15.29 0.63
C GLN A 242 -6.98 -15.91 0.43
N LYS A 243 -8.04 -15.19 0.81
CA LYS A 243 -9.42 -15.64 0.59
C LYS A 243 -9.79 -15.78 -0.88
N ILE A 244 -9.28 -14.92 -1.76
CA ILE A 244 -9.47 -15.06 -3.21
C ILE A 244 -8.78 -16.32 -3.72
N GLN A 245 -7.59 -16.66 -3.21
CA GLN A 245 -6.90 -17.91 -3.56
C GLN A 245 -7.64 -19.15 -3.03
N GLU A 246 -8.17 -19.10 -1.81
CA GLU A 246 -8.82 -20.25 -1.14
C GLU A 246 -10.27 -20.46 -1.58
N GLU A 247 -11.05 -19.38 -1.68
CA GLU A 247 -12.51 -19.42 -1.89
C GLU A 247 -12.91 -19.01 -3.32
N GLY A 248 -11.98 -18.48 -4.12
CA GLY A 248 -12.21 -18.07 -5.50
C GLY A 248 -13.33 -17.04 -5.64
N LYS A 249 -14.30 -17.33 -6.51
CA LYS A 249 -15.38 -16.40 -6.89
C LYS A 249 -16.16 -15.87 -5.68
N THR A 250 -16.37 -16.69 -4.65
CA THR A 250 -17.15 -16.26 -3.47
C THR A 250 -16.46 -15.12 -2.71
N ALA A 251 -15.13 -15.15 -2.57
CA ALA A 251 -14.38 -14.04 -1.97
C ALA A 251 -14.38 -12.80 -2.87
N VAL A 252 -14.23 -12.98 -4.18
CA VAL A 252 -14.30 -11.90 -5.17
C VAL A 252 -15.65 -11.19 -5.12
N ASP A 253 -16.76 -11.94 -5.07
CA ASP A 253 -18.10 -11.36 -5.02
C ASP A 253 -18.32 -10.50 -3.76
N ARG A 254 -17.84 -10.96 -2.60
CA ARG A 254 -17.86 -10.16 -1.36
C ARG A 254 -17.02 -8.90 -1.50
N TRP A 255 -15.82 -9.03 -2.07
CA TRP A 255 -14.91 -7.91 -2.26
C TRP A 255 -15.51 -6.84 -3.18
N LEU A 256 -16.05 -7.23 -4.35
CA LEU A 256 -16.72 -6.30 -5.27
C LEU A 256 -17.96 -5.66 -4.64
N SER A 257 -18.69 -6.39 -3.80
CA SER A 257 -19.82 -5.84 -3.05
C SER A 257 -19.37 -4.72 -2.10
N VAL A 258 -18.23 -4.90 -1.43
CA VAL A 258 -17.61 -3.86 -0.59
C VAL A 258 -17.16 -2.64 -1.41
N LEU A 259 -16.50 -2.84 -2.56
CA LEU A 259 -16.11 -1.72 -3.42
C LEU A 259 -17.32 -0.91 -3.90
N LYS A 260 -18.44 -1.58 -4.23
CA LYS A 260 -19.70 -0.93 -4.62
C LYS A 260 -20.41 -0.24 -3.46
N ALA A 261 -20.18 -0.68 -2.22
CA ALA A 261 -20.81 -0.09 -1.04
C ALA A 261 -20.21 1.28 -0.69
N GLY A 262 -18.95 1.55 -1.07
CA GLY A 262 -18.29 2.82 -0.78
C GLY A 262 -18.36 3.18 0.71
N GLY A 263 -18.82 4.38 1.02
CA GLY A 263 -18.97 4.92 2.38
C GLY A 263 -20.32 4.68 3.05
N THR A 264 -21.11 3.71 2.61
CA THR A 264 -22.43 3.42 3.20
C THR A 264 -22.37 2.76 4.59
N MET A 265 -21.20 2.29 5.02
CA MET A 265 -21.04 1.50 6.24
C MET A 265 -19.90 2.03 7.11
N LYS A 266 -19.97 1.69 8.41
CA LYS A 266 -18.84 1.90 9.32
C LYS A 266 -17.66 1.02 8.89
N PRO A 267 -16.41 1.46 9.12
CA PRO A 267 -15.22 0.77 8.60
C PRO A 267 -15.16 -0.71 8.98
N LEU A 268 -15.42 -1.06 10.24
CA LEU A 268 -15.37 -2.46 10.69
C LEU A 268 -16.47 -3.31 10.04
N ASP A 269 -17.68 -2.77 9.87
CA ASP A 269 -18.79 -3.48 9.24
C ASP A 269 -18.52 -3.69 7.74
N LEU A 270 -17.98 -2.68 7.07
CA LEU A 270 -17.56 -2.74 5.66
C LEU A 270 -16.49 -3.83 5.45
N ILE A 271 -15.46 -3.85 6.29
CA ILE A 271 -14.38 -4.85 6.22
C ILE A 271 -14.91 -6.25 6.56
N LYS A 272 -15.82 -6.36 7.52
CA LYS A 272 -16.48 -7.63 7.85
C LYS A 272 -17.27 -8.20 6.69
N GLN A 273 -17.87 -7.35 5.85
CA GLN A 273 -18.54 -7.80 4.62
C GLN A 273 -17.55 -8.37 3.58
N ALA A 274 -16.29 -7.93 3.56
CA ALA A 274 -15.23 -8.58 2.77
C ALA A 274 -14.82 -9.95 3.34
N GLY A 275 -15.31 -10.32 4.53
CA GLY A 275 -15.00 -11.56 5.23
C GLY A 275 -13.83 -11.44 6.22
N VAL A 276 -13.42 -10.22 6.60
CA VAL A 276 -12.30 -9.99 7.52
C VAL A 276 -12.81 -9.32 8.80
N ASP A 277 -12.49 -9.87 9.98
CA ASP A 277 -12.85 -9.25 11.26
C ASP A 277 -11.67 -8.48 11.84
N MET A 278 -11.69 -7.15 11.68
CA MET A 278 -10.67 -6.24 12.22
C MET A 278 -10.92 -5.84 13.69
N SER A 279 -11.96 -6.37 14.34
CA SER A 279 -12.18 -6.17 15.78
C SER A 279 -11.35 -7.15 16.64
N LYS A 280 -10.67 -8.10 15.99
CA LYS A 280 -9.84 -9.15 16.60
C LYS A 280 -8.41 -9.08 16.07
N PRO A 281 -7.41 -9.55 16.84
CA PRO A 281 -6.02 -9.49 16.43
C PRO A 281 -5.68 -10.47 15.29
N ASP A 282 -6.56 -11.43 14.99
CA ASP A 282 -6.31 -12.52 14.05
C ASP A 282 -5.96 -12.03 12.64
N ALA A 283 -6.66 -11.03 12.10
CA ALA A 283 -6.36 -10.49 10.78
C ALA A 283 -4.94 -9.91 10.70
N ILE A 284 -4.52 -9.16 11.74
CA ILE A 284 -3.17 -8.60 11.84
C ILE A 284 -2.15 -9.73 11.94
N LYS A 285 -2.40 -10.74 12.78
CA LYS A 285 -1.51 -11.91 12.92
C LYS A 285 -1.34 -12.65 11.59
N THR A 286 -2.41 -12.81 10.81
CA THR A 286 -2.36 -13.41 9.48
C THR A 286 -1.48 -12.61 8.53
N ALA A 287 -1.60 -11.29 8.53
CA ALA A 287 -0.76 -10.43 7.70
C ALA A 287 0.71 -10.47 8.12
N VAL A 288 1.00 -10.41 9.43
CA VAL A 288 2.36 -10.56 9.98
C VAL A 288 2.96 -11.92 9.63
N ALA A 289 2.18 -13.01 9.73
CA ALA A 289 2.63 -14.34 9.35
C ALA A 289 2.94 -14.45 7.84
N TYR A 290 2.20 -13.74 6.99
CA TYR A 290 2.52 -13.65 5.56
C TYR A 290 3.85 -12.93 5.32
N VAL A 291 4.09 -11.80 5.99
CA VAL A 291 5.39 -11.10 5.94
C VAL A 291 6.53 -12.02 6.38
N GLY A 292 6.34 -12.79 7.47
CA GLY A 292 7.32 -13.78 7.92
C GLY A 292 7.66 -14.80 6.84
N ARG A 293 6.66 -15.33 6.13
CA ARG A 293 6.91 -16.25 5.00
C ARG A 293 7.70 -15.59 3.86
N LEU A 294 7.40 -14.33 3.53
CA LEU A 294 8.16 -13.60 2.51
C LEU A 294 9.63 -13.42 2.91
N VAL A 295 9.90 -13.17 4.19
CA VAL A 295 11.28 -13.11 4.72
C VAL A 295 11.96 -14.48 4.59
N ASP A 296 11.32 -15.55 5.05
CA ASP A 296 11.85 -16.93 4.95
C ASP A 296 12.12 -17.34 3.49
N GLU A 297 11.23 -17.00 2.57
CA GLU A 297 11.37 -17.29 1.14
C GLU A 297 12.51 -16.49 0.51
N LEU A 298 12.65 -15.22 0.90
CA LEU A 298 13.76 -14.38 0.44
C LEU A 298 15.10 -14.91 0.95
N GLU A 299 15.22 -15.28 2.23
CA GLU A 299 16.44 -15.84 2.80
C GLU A 299 16.87 -17.11 2.04
N LYS A 300 15.96 -18.09 1.92
CA LYS A 300 16.21 -19.35 1.21
C LYS A 300 16.56 -19.18 -0.27
N SER A 301 16.20 -18.05 -0.88
CA SER A 301 16.48 -17.79 -2.28
C SER A 301 17.92 -17.37 -2.57
N TYR A 302 18.72 -17.10 -1.52
CA TYR A 302 20.16 -16.86 -1.59
C TYR A 302 21.00 -18.12 -1.35
N ASP A 303 20.39 -19.21 -0.89
CA ASP A 303 20.98 -20.55 -0.82
C ASP A 303 21.01 -21.24 -2.21
#